data_AF-A0A8K9VGQ5-F1
#
_entry.id   AF-A0A8K9VGQ5-F1
#
_cell.length_a   1.000
_cell.length_b   1.000
_cell.length_c   1.000
_cell.angle_alpha   90.00
_cell.angle_beta   90.00
_cell.angle_gamma   90.00
#
_symmetry.space_group_name_H-M   'P 1'
#
loop_
_entity.id
_entity.type
_entity.pdbx_description
1 polymer ?
#
loop_
_entity_poly.entity_id
_entity_poly.type
_entity_poly.pdbx_seq_one_letter_code
_entity_poly.pdbx_strand_id
1 'polypeptide(L)'
;MLCFICTDASISDVKRDASISDVKRDASISDVKRDASISDVKRDASISDVKRDASISDVKRDASISDVKRDASISDVKRDASISDVKRDASISDVSTYLHYMTKSMTDGGS
;
A
#
# COMPACT_ATOMS: atom_id res chain seq x y z
N MET A 1 11.61 5.02 -9.37
CA MET A 1 12.85 4.47 -8.76
C MET A 1 12.58 3.01 -8.46
N LEU A 2 13.55 2.11 -8.66
CA LEU A 2 13.38 0.65 -8.55
C LEU A 2 14.48 0.08 -7.62
N CYS A 3 14.12 -0.54 -6.48
CA CYS A 3 15.02 -1.38 -5.65
C CYS A 3 14.73 -2.84 -6.02
N PHE A 4 15.78 -3.61 -6.32
CA PHE A 4 15.69 -5.06 -6.48
C PHE A 4 16.60 -5.70 -5.43
N ILE A 5 16.00 -6.45 -4.49
CA ILE A 5 16.67 -7.25 -3.45
C ILE A 5 17.40 -6.43 -2.39
N CYS A 6 16.65 -6.04 -1.37
CA CYS A 6 17.10 -5.17 -0.29
C CYS A 6 16.67 -5.82 1.06
N THR A 7 17.49 -5.75 2.11
CA THR A 7 17.03 -6.24 3.44
C THR A 7 15.82 -5.43 3.88
N ASP A 8 15.96 -4.11 3.73
CA ASP A 8 14.92 -3.10 3.90
C ASP A 8 15.03 -2.14 2.72
N ALA A 9 13.91 -1.54 2.29
CA ALA A 9 13.87 -0.58 1.21
C ALA A 9 12.88 0.55 1.53
N SER A 10 13.26 1.78 1.22
CA SER A 10 12.40 2.96 1.40
C SER A 10 12.52 3.90 0.21
N ILE A 11 11.38 4.47 -0.21
CA ILE A 11 11.29 5.49 -1.25
C ILE A 11 10.38 6.61 -0.74
N SER A 12 10.81 7.86 -0.89
CA SER A 12 10.00 9.04 -0.54
C SER A 12 10.01 10.08 -1.66
N ASP A 13 9.04 11.01 -1.64
CA ASP A 13 8.99 12.21 -2.47
C ASP A 13 8.99 11.96 -3.99
N VAL A 14 8.10 11.08 -4.48
CA VAL A 14 8.08 10.68 -5.89
C VAL A 14 6.97 11.38 -6.67
N LYS A 15 7.35 12.07 -7.77
CA LYS A 15 6.39 12.77 -8.65
C LYS A 15 5.64 11.86 -9.63
N ARG A 16 6.21 10.70 -9.97
CA ARG A 16 5.60 9.72 -10.86
C ARG A 16 5.46 8.41 -10.09
N ASP A 17 6.31 7.44 -10.42
CA ASP A 17 6.08 6.05 -10.07
C ASP A 17 7.23 5.55 -9.18
N ALA A 18 6.84 4.91 -8.08
CA ALA A 18 7.73 4.32 -7.10
C ALA A 18 7.42 2.83 -7.01
N SER A 19 8.46 2.00 -7.11
CA SER A 19 8.29 0.56 -7.01
C SER A 19 9.43 -0.08 -6.22
N ILE A 20 9.04 -0.99 -5.33
CA ILE A 20 9.96 -1.82 -4.54
C ILE A 20 9.56 -3.29 -4.77
N SER A 21 10.55 -4.14 -5.05
CA SER A 21 10.33 -5.60 -5.12
C SER A 21 11.41 -6.37 -4.37
N ASP A 22 11.08 -7.60 -4.01
CA ASP A 22 11.99 -8.61 -3.44
C ASP A 22 12.65 -8.20 -2.11
N VAL A 23 11.85 -7.85 -1.10
CA VAL A 23 12.36 -7.35 0.20
C VAL A 23 12.29 -8.41 1.31
N LYS A 24 13.37 -8.53 2.10
CA LYS A 24 13.45 -9.56 3.17
C LYS A 24 12.82 -9.15 4.50
N ARG A 25 12.80 -7.86 4.83
CA ARG A 25 12.14 -7.31 6.02
C ARG A 25 11.12 -6.29 5.58
N ASP A 26 11.50 -5.02 5.53
CA ASP A 26 10.53 -3.93 5.54
C ASP A 26 10.65 -3.08 4.28
N ALA A 27 9.51 -2.84 3.64
CA ALA A 27 9.39 -2.01 2.44
C ALA A 27 8.43 -0.85 2.72
N SER A 28 8.87 0.37 2.44
CA SER A 28 8.04 1.57 2.59
C SER A 28 8.11 2.49 1.38
N ILE A 29 6.95 3.01 0.96
CA ILE A 29 6.85 4.09 -0.02
C ILE A 29 5.97 5.19 0.55
N SER A 30 6.45 6.43 0.54
CA SER A 30 5.68 7.60 0.96
C SER A 30 5.68 8.72 -0.09
N ASP A 31 4.69 9.61 0.00
CA ASP A 31 4.63 10.88 -0.73
C ASP A 31 4.68 10.72 -2.26
N VAL A 32 3.73 9.95 -2.82
CA VAL A 32 3.70 9.64 -4.25
C VAL A 32 2.54 10.34 -4.97
N LYS A 33 2.85 11.04 -6.08
CA LYS A 33 1.83 11.76 -6.85
C LYS A 33 1.07 10.91 -7.87
N ARG A 34 1.66 9.83 -8.39
CA ARG A 34 0.96 8.87 -9.26
C ARG A 34 0.86 7.54 -8.56
N ASP A 35 1.81 6.65 -8.83
CA ASP A 35 1.60 5.23 -8.62
C ASP A 35 2.69 4.68 -7.71
N ALA A 36 2.29 3.99 -6.65
CA ALA A 36 3.18 3.35 -5.68
C ALA A 36 2.90 1.85 -5.66
N SER A 37 3.93 1.03 -5.84
CA SER A 37 3.80 -0.41 -5.76
C SER A 37 4.89 -1.08 -4.91
N ILE A 38 4.47 -2.04 -4.09
CA ILE A 38 5.36 -2.92 -3.35
C ILE A 38 4.97 -4.37 -3.66
N SER A 39 5.94 -5.20 -4.03
CA SER A 39 5.73 -6.64 -4.20
C SER A 39 6.79 -7.48 -3.49
N ASP A 40 6.46 -8.74 -3.23
CA ASP A 40 7.39 -9.78 -2.76
C ASP A 40 8.10 -9.43 -1.45
N VAL A 41 7.33 -9.19 -0.38
CA VAL A 41 7.85 -8.80 0.94
C VAL A 41 7.68 -9.89 1.98
N LYS A 42 8.76 -10.22 2.70
CA LYS A 42 8.73 -11.29 3.72
C LYS A 42 8.24 -10.86 5.10
N ARG A 43 8.34 -9.59 5.48
CA ARG A 43 7.71 -9.08 6.70
C ARG A 43 6.66 -8.04 6.34
N ASP A 44 7.05 -6.78 6.27
CA ASP A 44 6.13 -5.68 6.44
C ASP A 44 6.21 -4.73 5.24
N ALA A 45 5.06 -4.45 4.63
CA ALA A 45 4.94 -3.55 3.49
C ALA A 45 4.00 -2.39 3.83
N SER A 46 4.43 -1.17 3.54
CA SER A 46 3.65 0.03 3.82
C SER A 46 3.69 1.02 2.66
N ILE A 47 2.53 1.56 2.29
CA ILE A 47 2.42 2.68 1.37
C ILE A 47 1.58 3.77 2.03
N SER A 48 2.08 5.00 2.04
CA SER A 48 1.33 6.17 2.54
C SER A 48 1.35 7.34 1.57
N ASP A 49 0.36 8.22 1.71
CA ASP A 49 0.30 9.53 1.06
C ASP A 49 0.36 9.47 -0.48
N VAL A 50 -0.57 8.71 -1.08
CA VAL A 50 -0.64 8.50 -2.54
C VAL A 50 -1.82 9.23 -3.18
N LYS A 51 -1.55 9.98 -4.26
CA LYS A 51 -2.61 10.75 -4.94
C LYS A 51 -3.41 9.98 -6.00
N ARG A 52 -2.86 8.93 -6.60
CA ARG A 52 -3.61 8.06 -7.50
C ARG A 52 -3.70 6.68 -6.90
N ASP A 53 -2.73 5.83 -7.22
CA ASP A 53 -2.94 4.39 -7.14
C ASP A 53 -1.84 3.77 -6.27
N ALA A 54 -2.24 3.02 -5.26
CA ALA A 54 -1.34 2.33 -4.34
C ALA A 54 -1.63 0.83 -4.34
N SER A 55 -0.60 0.01 -4.52
CA SER A 55 -0.77 -1.44 -4.56
C SER A 55 0.30 -2.16 -3.75
N ILE A 56 -0.12 -3.12 -2.93
CA ILE A 56 0.77 -4.06 -2.26
C ILE A 56 0.36 -5.48 -2.65
N SER A 57 1.32 -6.31 -3.07
CA SER A 57 1.09 -7.74 -3.34
C SER A 57 2.15 -8.62 -2.68
N ASP A 58 1.81 -9.89 -2.48
CA ASP A 58 2.74 -10.96 -2.11
C ASP A 58 3.49 -10.70 -0.80
N VAL A 59 2.74 -10.50 0.29
CA VAL A 59 3.30 -10.18 1.62
C VAL A 59 3.11 -11.32 2.62
N LYS A 60 4.18 -11.75 3.29
CA LYS A 60 4.11 -12.88 4.23
C LYS A 60 3.65 -12.53 5.65
N ARG A 61 3.75 -11.28 6.08
CA ARG A 61 3.16 -10.85 7.35
C ARG A 61 2.14 -9.76 7.09
N ASP A 62 2.59 -8.51 7.07
CA ASP A 62 1.71 -7.40 7.36
C ASP A 62 1.79 -6.39 6.20
N ALA A 63 0.64 -6.04 5.64
CA ALA A 63 0.51 -5.07 4.56
C ALA A 63 -0.41 -3.93 4.98
N SER A 64 0.02 -2.71 4.71
CA SER A 64 -0.74 -1.50 5.06
C SER A 64 -0.71 -0.46 3.95
N ILE A 65 -1.87 0.10 3.63
CA ILE A 65 -1.99 1.27 2.76
C ILE A 65 -2.79 2.34 3.49
N SER A 66 -2.28 3.56 3.57
CA SER A 66 -2.98 4.71 4.14
C SER A 66 -2.98 5.93 3.22
N ASP A 67 -3.95 6.81 3.42
CA ASP A 67 -3.99 8.16 2.83
C ASP A 67 -3.94 8.19 1.29
N VAL A 68 -4.82 7.40 0.66
CA VAL A 68 -4.90 7.29 -0.80
C VAL A 68 -6.10 8.05 -1.37
N LYS A 69 -5.87 8.92 -2.35
CA LYS A 69 -6.97 9.73 -2.93
C LYS A 69 -7.83 9.03 -3.96
N ARG A 70 -7.34 7.95 -4.58
CA ARG A 70 -8.08 7.26 -5.65
C ARG A 70 -8.21 5.80 -5.29
N ASP A 71 -7.24 4.99 -5.64
CA ASP A 71 -7.41 3.54 -5.69
C ASP A 71 -6.32 2.87 -4.84
N ALA A 72 -6.72 2.03 -3.89
CA ALA A 72 -5.80 1.28 -3.05
C ALA A 72 -6.11 -0.23 -3.10
N SER A 73 -5.10 -1.05 -3.30
CA SER A 73 -5.30 -2.50 -3.36
C SER A 73 -4.24 -3.26 -2.57
N ILE A 74 -4.67 -4.24 -1.78
CA ILE A 74 -3.79 -5.23 -1.17
C ILE A 74 -4.22 -6.62 -1.64
N SER A 75 -3.28 -7.43 -2.12
CA SER A 75 -3.51 -8.83 -2.46
C SER A 75 -2.46 -9.76 -1.86
N ASP A 76 -2.81 -11.03 -1.70
CA ASP A 76 -1.89 -12.13 -1.39
C ASP A 76 -1.10 -11.91 -0.08
N VAL A 77 -1.83 -11.68 1.02
CA VAL A 77 -1.24 -11.42 2.34
C VAL A 77 -1.50 -12.55 3.32
N LYS A 78 -0.43 -13.13 3.88
CA LYS A 78 -0.60 -14.31 4.75
C LYS A 78 -1.11 -14.00 6.15
N ARG A 79 -0.89 -12.81 6.68
CA ARG A 79 -1.29 -12.50 8.05
C ARG A 79 -2.32 -11.38 8.08
N ASP A 80 -1.86 -10.14 8.02
CA ASP A 80 -2.67 -8.99 8.33
C ASP A 80 -2.61 -7.98 7.17
N ALA A 81 -3.77 -7.57 6.68
CA ALA A 81 -3.90 -6.55 5.65
C ALA A 81 -4.78 -5.41 6.15
N SER A 82 -4.35 -4.18 5.91
CA SER A 82 -5.09 -2.98 6.31
C SER A 82 -5.09 -1.92 5.22
N ILE A 83 -6.27 -1.36 4.95
CA ILE A 83 -6.41 -0.16 4.14
C ILE A 83 -7.21 0.89 4.92
N SER A 84 -6.66 2.10 5.02
CA SER A 84 -7.28 3.23 5.71
C SER A 84 -7.24 4.52 4.90
N ASP A 85 -8.21 5.42 5.15
CA ASP A 85 -8.25 6.78 4.60
C ASP A 85 -8.21 6.84 3.06
N VAL A 86 -8.91 5.91 2.42
CA VAL A 86 -9.06 5.90 0.95
C VAL A 86 -10.34 6.60 0.53
N LYS A 87 -10.22 7.52 -0.44
CA LYS A 87 -11.33 8.40 -0.84
C LYS A 87 -12.31 7.80 -1.85
N ARG A 88 -11.84 6.92 -2.74
CA ARG A 88 -12.66 6.39 -3.83
C ARG A 88 -12.82 4.89 -3.68
N ASP A 89 -11.81 4.12 -4.07
CA ASP A 89 -11.90 2.67 -4.14
C ASP A 89 -10.78 2.03 -3.35
N ALA A 90 -11.13 1.06 -2.50
CA ALA A 90 -10.13 0.21 -1.88
C ALA A 90 -10.54 -1.26 -1.97
N SER A 91 -9.57 -2.14 -2.13
CA SER A 91 -9.80 -3.58 -2.19
C SER A 91 -8.74 -4.35 -1.42
N ILE A 92 -9.17 -5.40 -0.74
CA ILE A 92 -8.27 -6.36 -0.13
C ILE A 92 -8.73 -7.75 -0.57
N SER A 93 -7.84 -8.55 -1.15
CA SER A 93 -8.10 -9.94 -1.54
C SER A 93 -7.04 -10.88 -0.98
N ASP A 94 -7.41 -12.17 -0.87
CA ASP A 94 -6.48 -13.27 -0.58
C ASP A 94 -5.67 -13.06 0.72
N VAL A 95 -6.40 -12.75 1.80
CA VAL A 95 -5.83 -12.58 3.15
C VAL A 95 -6.19 -13.75 4.03
N SER A 96 -5.19 -14.40 4.62
CA SER A 96 -5.43 -15.65 5.35
C SER A 96 -5.92 -15.50 6.79
N THR A 97 -5.67 -14.35 7.46
CA THR A 97 -5.99 -14.21 8.90
C THR A 97 -6.88 -13.02 9.21
N TYR A 98 -6.38 -11.79 9.03
CA TYR A 98 -7.10 -10.59 9.46
C TYR A 98 -7.11 -9.51 8.39
N LEU A 99 -8.29 -8.94 8.19
CA LEU A 99 -8.54 -7.91 7.20
C LEU A 99 -9.22 -6.73 7.91
N HIS A 100 -8.57 -5.57 7.83
CA HIS A 100 -9.11 -4.32 8.37
C HIS A 100 -9.33 -3.32 7.24
N TYR A 101 -10.55 -2.86 7.11
CA TYR A 101 -10.94 -1.95 6.04
C TYR A 101 -11.70 -0.76 6.60
N MET A 102 -11.10 0.43 6.50
CA MET A 102 -11.69 1.69 6.96
C MET A 102 -11.63 2.71 5.82
N THR A 103 -12.70 2.78 5.03
CA THR A 103 -12.91 3.91 4.13
C THR A 103 -13.48 5.08 4.90
N LYS A 104 -12.88 6.26 4.71
CA LYS A 104 -13.47 7.49 5.21
C LYS A 104 -14.67 7.78 4.31
N SER A 105 -15.88 7.48 4.78
CA SER A 105 -17.10 7.93 4.12
C SER A 105 -17.05 9.45 4.10
N MET A 106 -16.85 10.02 2.92
CA MET A 106 -17.24 11.40 2.68
C MET A 106 -18.75 11.41 2.84
N THR A 107 -19.24 11.80 4.02
CA THR A 107 -20.54 12.47 4.06
C THR A 107 -20.34 13.73 3.23
N ASP A 108 -20.78 13.66 1.99
CA ASP A 108 -20.97 14.83 1.13
C ASP A 108 -21.84 15.80 1.94
N GLY A 109 -21.19 16.78 2.56
CA GLY A 109 -21.82 17.96 3.10
C GLY A 109 -22.27 18.76 1.89
N GLY A 110 -23.46 18.45 1.40
CA GLY A 110 -24.15 19.26 0.41
C GLY A 110 -24.20 20.71 0.90
N SER A 111 -23.85 21.62 0.00
CA SER A 111 -24.20 23.04 0.02
C SER A 111 -24.23 23.51 -1.42
#